data_AF-A0A7V4QPP6-F1
#
_entry.id   AF-A0A7V4QPP6-F1
#
_cell.length_a   1.000
_cell.length_b   1.000
_cell.length_c   1.000
_cell.angle_alpha   90.00
_cell.angle_beta   90.00
_cell.angle_gamma   90.00
#
_symmetry.space_group_name_H-M   'P 1'
#
loop_
_entity.id
_entity.type
_entity.pdbx_description
1 polymer ?
#
loop_
_entity_poly.entity_id
_entity_poly.type
_entity_poly.pdbx_seq_one_letter_code
_entity_poly.pdbx_strand_id
1 'polypeptide(L)'
;MKKIILFYTFFIVCYVFCSFSEYMFTSRTKALGDTFVGIADSIDSILYNPAGLDTLKTPQVLLGYQSLWTGLTEGSISAGVLNFCYPIKNILSFGLGYVNYMAADLYQENSVLVTLSKSLSKKMFLGLNLKYLFLQYSNVENFTDTSLFSIYGNQQNNFSLDFATLIKFSDKFSLGLSAFDINQPKISIDPDVKEFLPLRIKFGVGFYPVKDLICGVDINYSETIISGSLGIEKNFVNEGLSLRGGINYNNKQTGFFAAGFGYKFFINFAYLQLNYTFAYPISQLSSTIGDHSINLLLDFSLEQKREIVEIKQKVSTVQKVEEEIKKSIQQAKIKISVSKDRITKEDKNISFDIEISTNIHIEGWQMLIVDNKQRVVKKFFSSNQKEQITWDLKDESGKYIPQGKYNFMVTCLDKKGNKYDSEIKSFFVVEKLQEEQKERKTIICPSCGSEVMEEERFCPVCREPLYK
;
A
#
# COMPACT_ATOMS: atom_id res chain seq x y z
N MET A 1 15.30 77.00 22.57
CA MET A 1 15.90 75.64 22.62
C MET A 1 15.45 74.94 23.90
N LYS A 2 14.37 74.15 23.86
CA LYS A 2 13.90 73.37 25.01
C LYS A 2 14.35 71.92 24.80
N LYS A 3 15.26 71.44 25.65
CA LYS A 3 15.66 70.03 25.70
C LYS A 3 14.57 69.26 26.44
N ILE A 4 13.83 68.42 25.72
CA ILE A 4 12.95 67.41 26.32
C ILE A 4 13.80 66.16 26.52
N ILE A 5 14.02 65.80 27.78
CA ILE A 5 14.71 64.59 28.19
C ILE A 5 13.71 63.44 28.04
N LEU A 6 13.95 62.55 27.08
CA LEU A 6 13.16 61.34 26.87
C LEU A 6 13.69 60.26 27.82
N PHE A 7 12.91 59.90 28.84
CA PHE A 7 13.22 58.79 29.73
C PHE A 7 12.81 57.49 29.02
N TYR A 8 13.78 56.72 28.52
CA TYR A 8 13.54 55.38 27.99
C TYR A 8 13.40 54.41 29.16
N THR A 9 12.18 54.07 29.55
CA THR A 9 11.90 52.91 30.41
C THR A 9 12.08 51.64 29.58
N PHE A 10 13.20 50.96 29.79
CA PHE A 10 13.50 49.67 29.20
C PHE A 10 12.63 48.60 29.90
N PHE A 11 11.45 48.31 29.35
CA PHE A 11 10.65 47.16 29.76
C PHE A 11 11.36 45.89 29.28
N ILE A 12 12.12 45.25 30.16
CA ILE A 12 12.56 43.86 29.97
C ILE A 12 11.31 43.01 30.12
N VAL A 13 10.71 42.61 29.00
CA VAL A 13 9.71 41.54 28.97
C VAL A 13 10.47 40.24 29.15
N CYS A 14 10.60 39.76 30.38
CA CYS A 14 11.02 38.39 30.65
C CYS A 14 9.94 37.46 30.10
N TYR A 15 10.21 36.77 29.00
CA TYR A 15 9.35 35.71 28.50
C TYR A 15 9.50 34.51 29.43
N VAL A 16 8.50 34.27 30.28
CA VAL A 16 8.41 33.04 31.08
C VAL A 16 7.92 31.94 30.15
N PHE A 17 8.69 30.85 30.05
CA PHE A 17 8.26 29.64 29.35
C PHE A 17 7.50 28.75 30.35
N CYS A 18 6.40 28.14 29.88
CA CYS A 18 5.61 27.20 30.65
C CYS A 18 6.29 25.82 30.63
N SER A 19 6.24 25.09 31.75
CA SER A 19 6.64 23.68 31.83
C SER A 19 5.86 22.82 30.83
N PHE A 20 6.42 21.68 30.41
CA PHE A 20 5.87 20.81 29.36
C PHE A 20 5.80 21.47 27.98
N SER A 21 6.79 22.32 27.67
CA SER A 21 6.94 22.90 26.32
C SER A 21 7.21 21.82 25.26
N GLU A 22 6.98 22.14 23.98
CA GLU A 22 7.15 21.18 22.88
C GLU A 22 8.63 20.91 22.57
N TYR A 23 9.21 19.88 23.18
CA TYR A 23 10.59 19.46 22.90
C TYR A 23 10.73 18.56 21.66
N MET A 24 9.71 18.52 20.80
CA MET A 24 9.71 17.78 19.52
C MET A 24 10.34 16.39 19.63
N PHE A 25 9.82 15.55 20.52
CA PHE A 25 10.50 14.38 21.09
C PHE A 25 10.99 13.31 20.10
N THR A 26 10.65 13.39 18.82
CA THR A 26 11.08 12.41 17.81
C THR A 26 11.83 13.04 16.64
N SER A 27 12.89 12.37 16.22
CA SER A 27 13.80 12.78 15.15
C SER A 27 13.06 12.99 13.83
N ARG A 28 12.15 12.08 13.44
CA ARG A 28 11.38 12.22 12.20
C ARG A 28 10.56 13.53 12.16
N THR A 29 9.82 13.81 13.23
CA THR A 29 8.96 15.01 13.29
C THR A 29 9.76 16.29 13.40
N LYS A 30 10.88 16.25 14.13
CA LYS A 30 11.84 17.36 14.19
C LYS A 30 12.46 17.67 12.82
N ALA A 31 12.85 16.64 12.05
CA ALA A 31 13.38 16.83 10.69
C ALA A 31 12.36 17.44 9.73
N LEU A 32 11.07 17.27 10.01
CA LEU A 32 9.96 17.87 9.27
C LEU A 32 9.56 19.25 9.80
N GLY A 33 10.34 19.84 10.71
CA GLY A 33 10.07 21.17 11.24
C GLY A 33 8.79 21.25 12.07
N ASP A 34 8.44 20.18 12.80
CA ASP A 34 7.17 20.03 13.56
C ASP A 34 5.95 19.65 12.71
N THR A 35 6.15 19.47 11.41
CA THR A 35 5.06 19.18 10.50
C THR A 35 4.69 17.70 10.57
N PHE A 36 3.61 17.39 11.28
CA PHE A 36 3.19 16.00 11.42
C PHE A 36 1.68 15.78 11.63
N VAL A 37 0.93 16.81 12.04
CA VAL A 37 -0.48 16.66 12.40
C VAL A 37 -1.34 16.23 11.21
N GLY A 38 -1.08 16.79 10.03
CA GLY A 38 -1.75 16.36 8.80
C GLY A 38 -1.21 15.03 8.24
N ILE A 39 0.04 14.68 8.53
CA ILE A 39 0.73 13.49 7.98
C ILE A 39 0.36 12.23 8.78
N ALA A 40 0.60 12.26 10.09
CA ALA A 40 0.12 11.31 11.11
C ALA A 40 0.11 9.83 10.68
N ASP A 41 1.23 9.35 10.15
CA ASP A 41 1.36 8.04 9.50
C ASP A 41 2.42 7.11 10.14
N SER A 42 2.93 7.48 11.32
CA SER A 42 3.87 6.68 12.12
C SER A 42 3.49 6.68 13.60
N ILE A 43 4.20 5.88 14.40
CA ILE A 43 4.02 5.79 15.87
C ILE A 43 4.20 7.13 16.59
N ASP A 44 4.88 8.10 15.96
CA ASP A 44 4.95 9.50 16.42
C ASP A 44 3.56 10.13 16.63
N SER A 45 2.52 9.59 15.99
CA SER A 45 1.12 9.98 16.15
C SER A 45 0.68 10.09 17.61
N ILE A 46 1.22 9.25 18.51
CA ILE A 46 0.94 9.31 19.95
C ILE A 46 1.16 10.72 20.53
N LEU A 47 2.19 11.44 20.06
CA LEU A 47 2.58 12.74 20.60
C LEU A 47 2.03 13.94 19.82
N TYR A 48 1.52 13.73 18.61
CA TYR A 48 1.19 14.80 17.67
C TYR A 48 -0.24 14.75 17.15
N ASN A 49 -0.72 13.58 16.75
CA ASN A 49 -2.09 13.40 16.31
C ASN A 49 -2.51 11.95 16.60
N PRO A 50 -3.09 11.67 17.78
CA PRO A 50 -3.46 10.30 18.15
C PRO A 50 -4.42 9.62 17.17
N ALA A 51 -5.14 10.37 16.33
CA ALA A 51 -5.98 9.78 15.27
C ALA A 51 -5.16 9.04 14.20
N GLY A 52 -3.89 9.43 14.00
CA GLY A 52 -2.97 8.75 13.09
C GLY A 52 -2.60 7.33 13.50
N LEU A 53 -2.74 6.97 14.77
CA LEU A 53 -2.27 5.67 15.27
C LEU A 53 -3.03 4.47 14.64
N ASP A 54 -4.32 4.61 14.33
CA ASP A 54 -5.11 3.57 13.66
C ASP A 54 -4.83 3.45 12.14
N THR A 55 -3.97 4.33 11.61
CA THR A 55 -3.41 4.15 10.26
C THR A 55 -2.35 3.04 10.22
N LEU A 56 -1.69 2.77 11.36
CA LEU A 56 -0.69 1.73 11.50
C LEU A 56 -1.35 0.36 11.52
N LYS A 57 -0.76 -0.61 10.82
CA LYS A 57 -1.30 -1.97 10.67
C LYS A 57 -0.48 -3.04 11.36
N THR A 58 0.64 -2.65 11.96
CA THR A 58 1.61 -3.54 12.57
C THR A 58 1.99 -3.02 13.95
N PRO A 59 2.33 -3.91 14.91
CA PRO A 59 2.92 -3.49 16.17
C PRO A 59 4.23 -2.76 15.92
N GLN A 60 4.49 -1.71 16.70
CA GLN A 60 5.70 -0.91 16.59
C GLN A 60 6.22 -0.47 17.97
N VAL A 61 7.54 -0.35 18.09
CA VAL A 61 8.22 0.23 19.26
C VAL A 61 9.17 1.31 18.78
N LEU A 62 9.12 2.50 19.37
CA LEU A 62 10.03 3.60 19.09
C LEU A 62 10.78 3.98 20.37
N LEU A 63 12.10 4.04 20.27
CA LEU A 63 12.97 4.64 21.28
C LEU A 63 13.60 5.90 20.69
N GLY A 64 13.85 6.90 21.52
CA GLY A 64 14.52 8.11 21.07
C GLY A 64 15.20 8.87 22.18
N TYR A 65 16.26 9.57 21.77
CA TYR A 65 17.04 10.45 22.63
C TYR A 65 17.40 11.71 21.85
N GLN A 66 17.38 12.84 22.55
CA GLN A 66 17.75 14.13 22.01
C GLN A 66 18.68 14.86 22.97
N SER A 67 19.72 15.45 22.41
CA SER A 67 20.45 16.54 23.06
C SER A 67 19.97 17.84 22.46
N LEU A 68 19.45 18.72 23.30
CA LEU A 68 18.96 20.03 22.92
C LEU A 68 20.07 21.07 23.17
N TRP A 69 20.28 21.94 22.20
CA TRP A 69 21.26 23.02 22.24
C TRP A 69 22.65 22.53 22.68
N THR A 70 23.17 21.52 22.01
CA THR A 70 24.47 20.94 22.37
C THR A 70 25.56 22.02 22.39
N GLY A 71 26.40 22.01 23.43
CA GLY A 71 27.46 23.02 23.62
C GLY A 71 27.12 24.16 24.59
N LEU A 72 26.00 24.06 25.34
CA LEU A 72 25.74 24.95 26.48
C LEU A 72 26.83 24.80 27.56
N THR A 73 27.25 25.93 28.14
CA THR A 73 28.32 25.99 29.14
C THR A 73 27.86 25.67 30.57
N GLU A 74 26.58 25.89 30.88
CA GLU A 74 26.03 25.79 32.25
C GLU A 74 25.10 24.59 32.48
N GLY A 75 25.16 23.58 31.60
CA GLY A 75 24.41 22.35 31.77
C GLY A 75 24.04 21.68 30.44
N SER A 76 23.52 20.47 30.51
CA SER A 76 22.99 19.74 29.36
C SER A 76 21.47 19.70 29.43
N ILE A 77 20.81 19.86 28.28
CA ILE A 77 19.38 19.68 28.16
C ILE A 77 19.15 18.48 27.24
N SER A 78 18.30 17.56 27.69
CA SER A 78 18.01 16.34 26.93
C SER A 78 16.54 15.95 27.03
N ALA A 79 16.10 15.18 26.04
CA ALA A 79 14.76 14.62 26.00
C ALA A 79 14.81 13.16 25.55
N GLY A 80 13.94 12.34 26.14
CA GLY A 80 13.79 10.91 25.84
C GLY A 80 12.37 10.57 25.44
N VAL A 81 12.22 9.54 24.61
CA VAL A 81 10.92 9.01 24.22
C VAL A 81 10.95 7.48 24.14
N LEU A 82 9.90 6.85 24.63
CA LEU A 82 9.58 5.45 24.41
C LEU A 82 8.10 5.35 24.03
N ASN A 83 7.81 4.93 22.81
CA ASN A 83 6.45 4.70 22.36
C ASN A 83 6.26 3.25 21.95
N PHE A 84 5.08 2.71 22.24
CA PHE A 84 4.60 1.40 21.83
C PHE A 84 3.24 1.55 21.16
N CYS A 85 3.03 0.85 20.05
CA CYS A 85 1.77 0.78 19.34
C CYS A 85 1.36 -0.67 19.13
N TYR A 86 0.11 -0.97 19.41
CA TYR A 86 -0.52 -2.24 19.11
C TYR A 86 -1.87 -2.05 18.40
N PRO A 87 -1.93 -2.30 17.07
CA PRO A 87 -3.18 -2.20 16.33
C PRO A 87 -4.04 -3.46 16.52
N ILE A 88 -5.24 -3.28 17.07
CA ILE A 88 -6.23 -4.36 17.21
C ILE A 88 -7.07 -4.38 15.93
N LYS A 89 -6.81 -5.37 15.07
CA LYS A 89 -7.42 -5.50 13.74
C LYS A 89 -8.93 -5.25 13.79
N ASN A 90 -9.41 -4.28 13.01
CA ASN A 90 -10.81 -3.90 12.83
C ASN A 90 -11.55 -3.34 14.06
N ILE A 91 -10.87 -3.05 15.17
CA ILE A 91 -11.51 -2.54 16.39
C ILE A 91 -11.01 -1.13 16.72
N LEU A 92 -9.72 -1.00 17.04
CA LEU A 92 -9.03 0.23 17.40
C LEU A 92 -7.51 -0.01 17.44
N SER A 93 -6.72 1.05 17.49
CA SER A 93 -5.31 1.01 17.84
C SER A 93 -5.08 1.51 19.26
N PHE A 94 -4.24 0.80 19.99
CA PHE A 94 -3.79 1.15 21.33
C PHE A 94 -2.34 1.65 21.28
N GLY A 95 -2.04 2.70 22.04
CA GLY A 95 -0.69 3.24 22.17
C GLY A 95 -0.32 3.49 23.63
N LEU A 96 0.96 3.29 23.95
CA LEU A 96 1.58 3.73 25.20
C LEU A 96 2.76 4.62 24.85
N GLY A 97 2.84 5.78 25.48
CA GLY A 97 3.96 6.70 25.32
C GLY A 97 4.57 7.05 26.68
N TYR A 98 5.88 7.21 26.69
CA TYR A 98 6.62 7.83 27.78
C TYR A 98 7.54 8.87 27.17
N VAL A 99 7.45 10.11 27.65
CA VAL A 99 8.38 11.17 27.30
C VAL A 99 8.97 11.76 28.55
N ASN A 100 10.26 12.07 28.49
CA ASN A 100 10.99 12.75 29.54
C ASN A 100 11.74 13.94 28.94
N TYR A 101 11.74 15.05 29.66
CA TYR A 101 12.61 16.19 29.44
C TYR A 101 13.42 16.41 30.71
N MET A 102 14.71 16.67 30.56
CA MET A 102 15.64 16.84 31.65
C MET A 102 16.57 18.02 31.36
N ALA A 103 16.60 18.99 32.28
CA ALA A 103 17.52 20.11 32.26
C ALA A 103 18.54 19.95 33.40
N ALA A 104 19.75 19.53 33.02
CA ALA A 104 20.81 19.07 33.91
C ALA A 104 20.26 18.08 34.96
N ASP A 105 20.80 18.09 36.17
CA ASP A 105 20.28 17.28 37.27
C ASP A 105 19.21 18.01 38.08
N LEU A 106 18.78 19.20 37.63
CA LEU A 106 17.97 20.15 38.42
C LEU A 106 16.47 20.01 38.22
N TYR A 107 16.05 19.64 37.01
CA TYR A 107 14.65 19.72 36.61
C TYR A 107 14.28 18.62 35.63
N GLN A 108 13.16 17.96 35.90
CA GLN A 108 12.63 16.89 35.07
C GLN A 108 11.13 17.04 34.86
N GLU A 109 10.71 16.84 33.62
CA GLU A 109 9.32 16.73 33.22
C GLU A 109 9.10 15.37 32.60
N ASN A 110 8.03 14.71 32.99
CA ASN A 110 7.73 13.39 32.50
C ASN A 110 6.24 13.28 32.18
N SER A 111 5.93 12.59 31.09
CA SER A 111 4.56 12.29 30.73
C SER A 111 4.42 10.82 30.34
N VAL A 112 3.45 10.15 30.94
CA VAL A 112 2.98 8.83 30.50
C VAL A 112 1.69 9.03 29.74
N LEU A 113 1.61 8.51 28.53
CA LEU A 113 0.47 8.66 27.63
C LEU A 113 -0.17 7.30 27.38
N VAL A 114 -1.50 7.25 27.49
CA VAL A 114 -2.32 6.15 26.97
C VAL A 114 -3.12 6.68 25.80
N THR A 115 -2.93 6.08 24.63
CA THR A 115 -3.56 6.51 23.38
C THR A 115 -4.58 5.48 22.91
N LEU A 116 -5.76 5.96 22.55
CA LEU A 116 -6.76 5.18 21.83
C LEU A 116 -7.08 5.86 20.50
N SER A 117 -7.09 5.08 19.43
CA SER A 117 -7.35 5.58 18.09
C SER A 117 -8.29 4.66 17.35
N LYS A 118 -9.25 5.23 16.63
CA LYS A 118 -10.26 4.46 15.90
C LYS A 118 -10.61 5.11 14.56
N SER A 119 -10.57 4.31 13.51
CA SER A 119 -11.14 4.64 12.21
C SER A 119 -12.66 4.54 12.25
N LEU A 120 -13.33 5.65 11.89
CA LEU A 120 -14.78 5.70 11.68
C LEU A 120 -15.15 5.33 10.24
N SER A 121 -14.22 5.56 9.31
CA SER A 121 -14.31 5.12 7.92
C SER A 121 -12.90 4.87 7.37
N LYS A 122 -12.78 4.45 6.10
CA LYS A 122 -11.47 4.35 5.43
C LYS A 122 -10.71 5.69 5.36
N LYS A 123 -11.41 6.81 5.56
CA LYS A 123 -10.88 8.17 5.39
C LYS A 123 -10.85 8.98 6.68
N MET A 124 -11.60 8.61 7.71
CA MET A 124 -11.77 9.43 8.92
C MET A 124 -11.36 8.66 10.16
N PHE A 125 -10.48 9.27 10.95
CA PHE A 125 -9.90 8.69 12.14
C PHE A 125 -10.09 9.67 13.31
N LEU A 126 -10.30 9.11 14.50
CA LEU A 126 -10.35 9.84 15.77
C LEU A 126 -9.31 9.27 16.72
N GLY A 127 -8.76 10.13 17.56
CA GLY A 127 -7.80 9.74 18.59
C GLY A 127 -8.00 10.50 19.89
N LEU A 128 -7.66 9.84 20.99
CA LEU A 128 -7.69 10.37 22.34
C LEU A 128 -6.39 10.01 23.05
N ASN A 129 -5.86 10.94 23.83
CA ASN A 129 -4.81 10.67 24.79
C ASN A 129 -5.29 10.98 26.21
N LEU A 130 -4.96 10.09 27.14
CA LEU A 130 -4.90 10.38 28.56
C LEU A 130 -3.43 10.47 28.95
N LYS A 131 -3.01 11.61 29.51
CA LYS A 131 -1.63 11.85 29.94
C LYS A 131 -1.59 11.95 31.47
N TYR A 132 -0.64 11.25 32.08
CA TYR A 132 -0.23 11.49 33.45
C TYR A 132 1.07 12.30 33.43
N LEU A 133 1.00 13.52 33.94
CA LEU A 133 2.07 14.49 33.96
C LEU A 133 2.71 14.46 35.35
N PHE A 134 4.03 14.34 35.42
CA PHE A 134 4.75 14.48 36.67
C PHE A 134 6.04 15.27 36.48
N LEU A 135 6.21 16.23 37.36
CA LEU A 135 7.22 17.26 37.32
C LEU A 135 8.03 17.18 38.60
N GLN A 136 9.34 17.25 38.48
CA GLN A 136 10.27 17.00 39.57
C GLN A 136 11.43 17.99 39.54
N TYR A 137 11.76 18.53 40.72
CA TYR A 137 12.92 19.38 40.96
C TYR A 137 13.94 18.66 41.84
N SER A 138 15.22 18.93 41.61
CA SER A 138 16.29 18.42 42.45
C SER A 138 16.22 18.99 43.87
N ASN A 139 16.54 18.15 44.85
CA ASN A 139 16.81 18.63 46.20
C ASN A 139 18.18 19.33 46.20
N VAL A 140 18.17 20.66 46.20
CA VAL A 140 19.40 21.42 46.42
C VAL A 140 19.58 21.58 47.94
N GLU A 141 20.68 21.06 48.47
CA GLU A 141 20.97 21.00 49.92
C GLU A 141 21.05 22.37 50.61
N ASN A 142 21.06 23.47 49.85
CA ASN A 142 21.24 24.84 50.34
C ASN A 142 19.94 25.68 50.41
N PHE A 143 18.76 25.07 50.23
CA PHE A 143 17.51 25.80 50.41
C PHE A 143 17.25 26.03 51.91
N THR A 144 17.16 27.30 52.33
CA THR A 144 16.72 27.68 53.68
C THR A 144 15.32 27.12 53.97
N ASP A 145 14.98 26.89 55.24
CA ASP A 145 13.68 26.31 55.69
C ASP A 145 12.42 27.01 55.15
N THR A 146 12.56 28.21 54.56
CA THR A 146 11.49 29.02 53.94
C THR A 146 11.40 28.90 52.41
N SER A 147 12.14 28.01 51.77
CA SER A 147 12.07 27.83 50.32
C SER A 147 10.72 27.25 49.86
N LEU A 148 10.32 27.54 48.62
CA LEU A 148 9.09 26.98 48.02
C LEU A 148 9.06 25.44 48.12
N PHE A 149 10.21 24.80 47.84
CA PHE A 149 10.35 23.34 47.81
C PHE A 149 10.32 22.70 49.20
N SER A 150 10.74 23.42 50.26
CA SER A 150 10.63 22.92 51.64
C SER A 150 9.19 22.99 52.17
N ILE A 151 8.38 23.93 51.67
CA ILE A 151 6.99 24.12 52.10
C ILE A 151 6.04 23.18 51.35
N TYR A 152 6.16 23.09 50.03
CA TYR A 152 5.20 22.39 49.17
C TYR A 152 5.74 21.10 48.54
N GLY A 153 7.04 20.80 48.76
CA GLY A 153 7.71 19.67 48.14
C GLY A 153 8.34 20.00 46.78
N ASN A 154 9.01 19.01 46.20
CA ASN A 154 9.76 19.15 44.96
C ASN A 154 9.11 18.41 43.77
N GLN A 155 7.87 17.96 43.92
CA GLN A 155 7.14 17.19 42.91
C GLN A 155 5.72 17.72 42.74
N GLN A 156 5.23 17.70 41.50
CA GLN A 156 3.85 18.02 41.16
C GLN A 156 3.34 17.05 40.10
N ASN A 157 2.09 16.61 40.21
CA ASN A 157 1.47 15.72 39.23
C ASN A 157 0.07 16.18 38.82
N ASN A 158 -0.34 15.84 37.61
CA ASN A 158 -1.69 16.10 37.12
C ASN A 158 -2.04 15.19 35.94
N PHE A 159 -3.31 15.22 35.52
CA PHE A 159 -3.77 14.53 34.32
C PHE A 159 -4.13 15.51 33.22
N SER A 160 -3.86 15.13 31.98
CA SER A 160 -4.22 15.89 30.79
C SER A 160 -4.96 15.04 29.76
N LEU A 161 -5.84 15.68 28.99
CA LEU A 161 -6.61 15.05 27.91
C LEU A 161 -6.31 15.74 26.58
N ASP A 162 -6.05 14.92 25.57
CA ASP A 162 -5.95 15.37 24.18
C ASP A 162 -7.01 14.68 23.31
N PHE A 163 -7.45 15.40 22.28
CA PHE A 163 -8.35 14.89 21.24
C PHE A 163 -7.79 15.24 19.88
N ALA A 164 -7.90 14.33 18.92
CA ALA A 164 -7.50 14.61 17.56
C ALA A 164 -8.36 13.91 16.52
N THR A 165 -8.32 14.44 15.30
CA THR A 165 -8.91 13.84 14.11
C THR A 165 -7.93 13.90 12.94
N LEU A 166 -8.04 12.92 12.06
CA LEU A 166 -7.33 12.85 10.79
C LEU A 166 -8.33 12.48 9.70
N ILE A 167 -8.35 13.26 8.61
CA ILE A 167 -9.24 13.07 7.47
C ILE A 167 -8.40 12.97 6.20
N LYS A 168 -8.40 11.79 5.57
CA LYS A 168 -7.77 11.52 4.27
C LYS A 168 -8.79 11.72 3.16
N PHE A 169 -8.94 12.94 2.66
CA PHE A 169 -9.98 13.25 1.67
C PHE A 169 -9.71 12.62 0.30
N SER A 170 -8.43 12.48 -0.06
CA SER A 170 -7.96 11.79 -1.27
C SER A 170 -6.66 11.04 -0.98
N ASP A 171 -6.18 10.24 -1.93
CA ASP A 171 -4.87 9.57 -1.80
C ASP A 171 -3.70 10.56 -1.82
N LYS A 172 -3.93 11.80 -2.25
CA LYS A 172 -2.91 12.86 -2.34
C LYS A 172 -2.91 13.80 -1.16
N PHE A 173 -3.93 13.78 -0.30
CA PHE A 173 -4.04 14.79 0.72
C PHE A 173 -4.79 14.35 1.98
N SER A 174 -4.34 14.89 3.10
CA SER A 174 -4.92 14.69 4.42
C SER A 174 -5.00 15.99 5.20
N LEU A 175 -5.99 16.08 6.10
CA LEU A 175 -6.17 17.16 7.06
C LEU A 175 -6.13 16.58 8.47
N GLY A 176 -5.38 17.20 9.36
CA GLY A 176 -5.31 16.83 10.77
C GLY A 176 -5.69 18.01 11.65
N LEU A 177 -6.34 17.71 12.77
CA LEU A 177 -6.61 18.66 13.84
C LEU A 177 -6.33 17.95 15.17
N SER A 178 -5.48 18.56 16.01
CA SER A 178 -5.17 18.07 17.35
C SER A 178 -5.40 19.18 18.37
N ALA A 179 -6.16 18.88 19.42
CA ALA A 179 -6.34 19.73 20.58
C ALA A 179 -5.69 19.04 21.79
N PHE A 180 -4.69 19.68 22.39
CA PHE A 180 -3.94 19.16 23.52
C PHE A 180 -4.27 19.90 24.79
N ASP A 181 -4.19 19.21 25.92
CA ASP A 181 -4.34 19.81 27.24
C ASP A 181 -5.69 20.51 27.41
N ILE A 182 -6.75 19.86 26.91
CA ILE A 182 -8.11 20.41 26.84
C ILE A 182 -8.63 20.81 28.22
N ASN A 183 -8.25 20.06 29.25
CA ASN A 183 -8.61 20.32 30.63
C ASN A 183 -7.65 21.29 31.36
N GLN A 184 -6.65 21.85 30.68
CA GLN A 184 -5.69 22.85 31.18
C GLN A 184 -5.22 22.55 32.60
N PRO A 185 -4.52 21.43 32.84
CA PRO A 185 -4.14 21.02 34.19
C PRO A 185 -3.23 22.04 34.87
N LYS A 186 -3.39 22.18 36.19
CA LYS A 186 -2.51 22.99 37.03
C LYS A 186 -1.15 22.31 37.19
N ILE A 187 -0.06 23.05 36.97
CA ILE A 187 1.32 22.56 37.06
C ILE A 187 2.16 23.26 38.15
N SER A 188 1.68 24.34 38.75
CA SER A 188 2.38 24.97 39.88
C SER A 188 2.41 24.05 41.10
N ILE A 189 3.58 23.97 41.73
CA ILE A 189 3.78 23.39 43.07
C ILE A 189 3.05 24.20 44.13
N ASP A 190 3.05 25.53 44.00
CA ASP A 190 2.37 26.42 44.93
C ASP A 190 0.84 26.34 44.71
N PRO A 191 0.04 26.00 45.74
CA PRO A 191 -1.41 25.92 45.67
C PRO A 191 -2.08 27.27 45.36
N ASP A 192 -1.46 28.40 45.71
CA ASP A 192 -2.01 29.74 45.53
C ASP A 192 -1.66 30.35 44.17
N VAL A 193 -0.60 29.86 43.51
CA VAL A 193 -0.23 30.27 42.15
C VAL A 193 -1.11 29.57 41.11
N LYS A 194 -1.67 30.37 40.20
CA LYS A 194 -2.53 29.91 39.10
C LYS A 194 -1.72 29.73 37.82
N GLU A 195 -0.95 28.65 37.76
CA GLU A 195 -0.21 28.24 36.57
C GLU A 195 -0.80 26.95 35.99
N PHE A 196 -1.32 27.06 34.76
CA PHE A 196 -2.00 25.97 34.06
C PHE A 196 -1.30 25.70 32.74
N LEU A 197 -1.30 24.44 32.30
CA LEU A 197 -0.90 24.12 30.94
C LEU A 197 -1.90 24.72 29.96
N PRO A 198 -1.43 25.43 28.94
CA PRO A 198 -2.33 26.03 27.98
C PRO A 198 -2.95 25.00 27.05
N LEU A 199 -4.21 25.23 26.67
CA LEU A 199 -4.83 24.53 25.55
C LEU A 199 -4.04 24.85 24.28
N ARG A 200 -3.63 23.79 23.57
CA ARG A 200 -2.94 23.92 22.28
C ARG A 200 -3.79 23.36 21.16
N ILE A 201 -3.84 24.08 20.04
CA ILE A 201 -4.56 23.63 18.85
C ILE A 201 -3.58 23.62 17.68
N LYS A 202 -3.41 22.45 17.08
CA LYS A 202 -2.65 22.27 15.85
C LYS A 202 -3.56 21.87 14.70
N PHE A 203 -3.39 22.52 13.57
CA PHE A 203 -4.01 22.15 12.30
C PHE A 203 -2.92 21.85 11.28
N GLY A 204 -3.08 20.77 10.52
CA GLY A 204 -2.07 20.31 9.59
C GLY A 204 -2.63 19.80 8.28
N VAL A 205 -1.88 19.99 7.21
CA VAL A 205 -2.18 19.46 5.87
C VAL A 205 -1.02 18.57 5.42
N GLY A 206 -1.33 17.31 5.12
CA GLY A 206 -0.41 16.40 4.42
C GLY A 206 -0.68 16.40 2.92
N PHE A 207 0.37 16.44 2.11
CA PHE A 207 0.33 16.37 0.65
C PHE A 207 1.28 15.29 0.13
N TYR A 208 0.75 14.38 -0.69
CA TYR A 208 1.41 13.20 -1.22
C TYR A 208 1.39 13.25 -2.75
N PRO A 209 2.22 14.09 -3.39
CA PRO A 209 2.21 14.26 -4.85
C PRO A 209 2.51 12.96 -5.59
N VAL A 210 3.41 12.17 -5.04
CA VAL A 210 3.82 10.85 -5.52
C VAL A 210 4.08 9.94 -4.32
N LYS A 211 4.07 8.62 -4.53
CA LYS A 211 4.19 7.61 -3.48
C LYS A 211 5.38 7.81 -2.52
N ASP A 212 6.47 8.34 -3.04
CA ASP A 212 7.76 8.43 -2.36
C ASP A 212 8.09 9.85 -1.87
N LEU A 213 7.13 10.77 -1.93
CA LEU A 213 7.32 12.16 -1.51
C LEU A 213 6.15 12.60 -0.63
N ILE A 214 6.48 13.09 0.55
CA ILE A 214 5.54 13.64 1.52
C ILE A 214 5.92 15.09 1.71
N CYS A 215 4.94 15.98 1.59
CA CYS A 215 5.06 17.38 2.00
C CYS A 215 4.01 17.64 3.07
N GLY A 216 4.26 18.59 3.96
CA GLY A 216 3.24 19.04 4.88
C GLY A 216 3.41 20.49 5.30
N VAL A 217 2.32 21.02 5.85
CA VAL A 217 2.25 22.33 6.47
C VAL A 217 1.41 22.22 7.73
N ASP A 218 1.94 22.69 8.86
CA ASP A 218 1.20 22.75 10.12
C ASP A 218 1.18 24.18 10.68
N ILE A 219 0.10 24.53 11.38
CA ILE A 219 -0.05 25.75 12.18
C ILE A 219 -0.40 25.33 13.60
N ASN A 220 0.33 25.87 14.58
CA ASN A 220 0.10 25.65 16.01
C ASN A 220 -0.28 26.96 16.69
N TYR A 221 -1.27 26.89 17.58
CA TYR A 221 -1.68 27.99 18.45
C TYR A 221 -1.62 27.54 19.91
N SER A 222 -0.86 28.27 20.72
CA SER A 222 -0.70 28.05 22.16
C SER A 222 -0.63 29.40 22.88
N GLU A 223 -1.66 29.75 23.65
CA GLU A 223 -1.83 31.07 24.31
C GLU A 223 -1.67 32.27 23.35
N THR A 224 -0.46 32.79 23.26
CA THR A 224 -0.07 33.97 22.47
C THR A 224 0.92 33.60 21.36
N ILE A 225 1.37 32.35 21.32
CA ILE A 225 2.35 31.84 20.37
C ILE A 225 1.62 31.21 19.19
N ILE A 226 1.92 31.70 17.99
CA ILE A 226 1.52 31.10 16.73
C ILE A 226 2.79 30.63 16.05
N SER A 227 2.90 29.33 15.75
CA SER A 227 3.98 28.78 14.95
C SER A 227 3.47 28.18 13.65
N GLY A 228 4.27 28.35 12.60
CA GLY A 228 4.08 27.75 11.30
C GLY A 228 5.23 26.81 10.98
N SER A 229 4.89 25.70 10.35
CA SER A 229 5.80 24.60 10.07
C SER A 229 5.67 24.15 8.63
N LEU A 230 6.80 23.86 7.98
CA LEU A 230 6.85 23.27 6.65
C LEU A 230 7.82 22.08 6.68
N GLY A 231 7.42 20.96 6.10
CA GLY A 231 8.22 19.74 6.09
C GLY A 231 8.15 18.99 4.76
N ILE A 232 9.25 18.36 4.37
CA ILE A 232 9.35 17.49 3.21
C ILE A 232 10.11 16.21 3.56
N GLU A 233 9.60 15.06 3.12
CA GLU A 233 10.23 13.75 3.25
C GLU A 233 10.26 13.05 1.89
N LYS A 234 11.45 12.68 1.43
CA LYS A 234 11.66 11.85 0.24
C LYS A 234 12.11 10.46 0.65
N ASN A 235 11.36 9.44 0.25
CA ASN A 235 11.67 8.03 0.49
C ASN A 235 12.33 7.41 -0.74
N PHE A 236 13.46 6.74 -0.56
CA PHE A 236 14.21 5.99 -1.58
C PHE A 236 14.00 4.50 -1.32
N VAL A 237 12.84 4.00 -1.78
CA VAL A 237 12.30 2.67 -1.40
C VAL A 237 13.27 1.51 -1.69
N ASN A 238 14.03 1.58 -2.79
CA ASN A 238 14.99 0.54 -3.16
C ASN A 238 16.20 0.49 -2.22
N GLU A 239 16.49 1.58 -1.53
CA GLU A 239 17.67 1.75 -0.68
C GLU A 239 17.32 1.74 0.81
N GLY A 240 16.02 1.74 1.17
CA GLY A 240 15.57 1.86 2.55
C GLY A 240 15.91 3.21 3.20
N LEU A 241 16.37 4.18 2.40
CA LEU A 241 16.77 5.52 2.84
C LEU A 241 15.59 6.49 2.76
N SER A 242 15.48 7.38 3.73
CA SER A 242 14.57 8.52 3.75
C SER A 242 15.38 9.78 4.01
N LEU A 243 15.15 10.84 3.25
CA LEU A 243 15.74 12.17 3.50
C LEU A 243 14.63 13.14 3.86
N ARG A 244 14.91 14.03 4.83
CA ARG A 244 13.92 14.94 5.42
C ARG A 244 14.51 16.32 5.60
N GLY A 245 13.68 17.34 5.38
CA GLY A 245 14.00 18.71 5.69
C GLY A 245 12.76 19.48 6.13
N GLY A 246 12.96 20.48 6.97
CA GLY A 246 11.86 21.28 7.48
C GLY A 246 12.29 22.56 8.15
N ILE A 247 11.32 23.44 8.32
CA ILE A 247 11.47 24.73 9.00
C ILE A 247 10.29 24.91 9.95
N ASN A 248 10.58 25.42 11.14
CA ASN A 248 9.58 25.90 12.08
C ASN A 248 9.89 27.36 12.40
N TYR A 249 8.86 28.19 12.49
CA TYR A 249 9.01 29.59 12.89
C TYR A 249 7.77 30.10 13.60
N ASN A 250 7.94 30.98 14.58
CA ASN A 250 6.83 31.55 15.33
C ASN A 250 6.85 33.07 15.42
N ASN A 251 5.71 33.62 15.86
CA ASN A 251 5.50 35.06 16.02
C ASN A 251 6.36 35.72 17.12
N LYS A 252 7.08 34.95 17.95
CA LYS A 252 8.09 35.45 18.90
C LYS A 252 9.50 35.49 18.30
N GLN A 253 9.62 35.34 16.97
CA GLN A 253 10.87 35.34 16.23
C GLN A 253 11.82 34.21 16.64
N THR A 254 11.29 33.09 17.13
CA THR A 254 12.06 31.88 17.34
C THR A 254 11.64 30.80 16.37
N GLY A 255 12.55 29.88 16.08
CA GLY A 255 12.34 28.83 15.09
C GLY A 255 13.59 28.01 14.91
N PHE A 256 13.60 27.15 13.90
CA PHE A 256 14.79 26.39 13.50
C PHE A 256 14.64 25.86 12.08
N PHE A 257 15.77 25.53 11.46
CA PHE A 257 15.83 24.67 10.27
C PHE A 257 16.29 23.29 10.69
N ALA A 258 15.73 22.25 10.10
CA ALA A 258 16.13 20.87 10.38
C ALA A 258 16.37 20.08 9.10
N ALA A 259 17.33 19.16 9.20
CA ALA A 259 17.62 18.16 8.20
C ALA A 259 17.83 16.82 8.90
N GLY A 260 17.32 15.75 8.31
CA GLY A 260 17.44 14.42 8.89
C GLY A 260 17.38 13.33 7.85
N PHE A 261 17.78 12.13 8.26
CA PHE A 261 17.66 10.94 7.45
C PHE A 261 17.10 9.77 8.25
N GLY A 262 16.58 8.78 7.54
CA GLY A 262 16.16 7.50 8.10
C GLY A 262 16.72 6.37 7.27
N TYR A 263 17.19 5.30 7.90
CA TYR A 263 17.63 4.10 7.20
C TYR A 263 16.91 2.88 7.77
N LYS A 264 16.08 2.25 6.94
CA LYS A 264 15.26 1.08 7.27
C LYS A 264 15.91 -0.17 6.68
N PHE A 265 16.24 -1.11 7.56
CA PHE A 265 16.79 -2.40 7.17
C PHE A 265 16.09 -3.54 7.90
N PHE A 266 16.21 -4.73 7.34
CA PHE A 266 15.56 -5.90 7.88
C PHE A 266 16.46 -6.60 8.90
N ILE A 267 15.89 -6.98 10.04
CA ILE A 267 16.48 -7.88 11.02
C ILE A 267 15.56 -9.10 11.18
N ASN A 268 16.08 -10.25 11.61
CA ASN A 268 15.42 -11.56 11.59
C ASN A 268 13.87 -11.59 11.80
N PHE A 269 13.35 -10.81 12.75
CA PHE A 269 11.94 -10.79 13.14
C PHE A 269 11.23 -9.42 12.98
N ALA A 270 11.91 -8.38 12.50
CA ALA A 270 11.33 -7.02 12.39
C ALA A 270 12.09 -6.16 11.37
N TYR A 271 11.51 -5.04 10.96
CA TYR A 271 12.28 -3.97 10.33
C TYR A 271 12.80 -3.03 11.40
N LEU A 272 14.10 -2.74 11.36
CA LEU A 272 14.71 -1.70 12.18
C LEU A 272 14.89 -0.44 11.33
N GLN A 273 14.48 0.71 11.85
CA GLN A 273 14.71 2.00 11.23
C GLN A 273 15.44 2.92 12.20
N LEU A 274 16.66 3.31 11.80
CA LEU A 274 17.44 4.32 12.49
C LEU A 274 17.10 5.68 11.88
N ASN A 275 16.73 6.67 12.69
CA ASN A 275 16.50 8.04 12.27
C ASN A 275 17.45 8.98 13.00
N TYR A 276 18.03 9.93 12.28
CA TYR A 276 18.87 10.97 12.84
C TYR A 276 18.47 12.33 12.28
N THR A 277 18.51 13.36 13.13
CA THR A 277 18.15 14.74 12.78
C THR A 277 19.10 15.70 13.44
N PHE A 278 19.46 16.72 12.67
CA PHE A 278 20.11 17.92 13.11
C PHE A 278 19.14 19.10 12.95
N ALA A 279 18.99 19.93 13.99
CA ALA A 279 18.20 21.15 13.92
C ALA A 279 19.00 22.35 14.41
N TYR A 280 18.97 23.44 13.65
CA TYR A 280 19.71 24.66 13.94
C TYR A 280 18.75 25.81 14.29
N PRO A 281 18.86 26.41 15.49
CA PRO A 281 17.92 27.43 15.94
C PRO A 281 18.06 28.76 15.17
N ILE A 282 16.90 29.36 14.85
CA ILE A 282 16.77 30.70 14.30
C ILE A 282 16.65 31.66 15.48
N SER A 283 17.74 32.41 15.74
CA SER A 283 17.89 33.40 16.82
C SER A 283 17.81 32.84 18.26
N GLN A 284 18.23 33.67 19.22
CA GLN A 284 18.31 33.42 20.68
C GLN A 284 19.41 32.47 21.20
N LEU A 285 19.90 31.51 20.42
CA LEU A 285 20.95 30.55 20.86
C LEU A 285 22.00 30.23 19.78
N SER A 286 22.45 31.24 19.04
CA SER A 286 23.37 31.06 17.89
C SER A 286 24.79 30.59 18.28
N SER A 287 25.14 30.58 19.57
CA SER A 287 26.42 30.08 20.09
C SER A 287 26.43 28.56 20.31
N THR A 288 25.28 27.89 20.15
CA THR A 288 25.15 26.45 20.35
C THR A 288 25.45 25.70 19.04
N ILE A 289 25.81 24.43 19.14
CA ILE A 289 26.05 23.56 17.98
C ILE A 289 24.72 23.23 17.27
N GLY A 290 23.60 23.33 17.99
CA GLY A 290 22.26 22.95 17.54
C GLY A 290 21.74 21.73 18.30
N ASP A 291 20.60 21.21 17.85
CA ASP A 291 19.99 20.03 18.44
C ASP A 291 20.36 18.78 17.64
N HIS A 292 20.60 17.69 18.36
CA HIS A 292 20.89 16.38 17.79
C HIS A 292 19.87 15.38 18.31
N SER A 293 19.22 14.63 17.41
CA SER A 293 18.14 13.71 17.78
C SER A 293 18.26 12.38 17.05
N ILE A 294 18.30 11.29 17.82
CA ILE A 294 18.36 9.92 17.31
C ILE A 294 17.13 9.13 17.76
N ASN A 295 16.54 8.37 16.84
CA ASN A 295 15.45 7.46 17.14
C ASN A 295 15.68 6.09 16.50
N LEU A 296 15.24 5.05 17.21
CA LEU A 296 15.24 3.68 16.76
C LEU A 296 13.80 3.17 16.73
N LEU A 297 13.33 2.77 15.56
CA LEU A 297 11.99 2.21 15.35
C LEU A 297 12.10 0.72 15.01
N LEU A 298 11.40 -0.11 15.77
CA LEU A 298 11.16 -1.52 15.48
C LEU A 298 9.75 -1.68 14.92
N ASP A 299 9.63 -2.21 13.71
CA ASP A 299 8.37 -2.43 13.00
C ASP A 299 8.17 -3.93 12.71
N PHE A 300 7.15 -4.53 13.33
CA PHE A 300 6.90 -5.97 13.29
C PHE A 300 6.07 -6.42 12.08
N SER A 301 6.21 -5.73 10.94
CA SER A 301 5.41 -5.95 9.72
C SER A 301 5.63 -7.28 8.99
N LEU A 302 6.29 -8.25 9.61
CA LEU A 302 6.69 -9.51 8.98
C LEU A 302 5.55 -10.48 8.69
N GLU A 303 4.42 -10.40 9.40
CA GLU A 303 3.29 -11.32 9.18
C GLU A 303 2.81 -11.28 7.72
N GLN A 304 2.81 -10.12 7.05
CA GLN A 304 2.25 -10.02 5.69
C GLN A 304 3.21 -10.46 4.57
N LYS A 305 4.53 -10.30 4.74
CA LYS A 305 5.49 -10.58 3.65
C LYS A 305 5.78 -12.07 3.52
N ARG A 306 5.80 -12.82 4.63
CA ARG A 306 6.01 -14.29 4.62
C ARG A 306 4.86 -15.03 3.93
N GLU A 307 3.61 -14.66 4.23
CA GLU A 307 2.43 -15.23 3.55
C GLU A 307 2.47 -14.98 2.03
N ILE A 308 2.81 -13.76 1.59
CA ILE A 308 2.86 -13.42 0.16
C ILE A 308 3.97 -14.20 -0.57
N VAL A 309 5.14 -14.39 0.06
CA VAL A 309 6.25 -15.16 -0.54
C VAL A 309 5.89 -16.64 -0.66
N GLU A 310 5.28 -17.23 0.37
CA GLU A 310 4.81 -18.62 0.31
C GLU A 310 3.75 -18.83 -0.75
N ILE A 311 2.78 -17.91 -0.87
CA ILE A 311 1.74 -17.98 -1.90
C ILE A 311 2.37 -17.89 -3.30
N LYS A 312 3.29 -16.94 -3.53
CA LYS A 312 3.99 -16.83 -4.82
C LYS A 312 4.79 -18.08 -5.17
N GLN A 313 5.48 -18.67 -4.20
CA GLN A 313 6.18 -19.94 -4.41
C GLN A 313 5.22 -21.06 -4.78
N LYS A 314 4.13 -21.24 -4.03
CA LYS A 314 3.09 -22.23 -4.31
C LYS A 314 2.49 -22.05 -5.72
N VAL A 315 2.15 -20.82 -6.11
CA VAL A 315 1.61 -20.49 -7.44
C VAL A 315 2.63 -20.81 -8.55
N SER A 316 3.90 -20.48 -8.36
CA SER A 316 4.95 -20.78 -9.35
C SER A 316 5.18 -22.28 -9.54
N THR A 317 5.06 -23.08 -8.47
CA THR A 317 5.15 -24.53 -8.54
C THR A 317 3.98 -25.12 -9.31
N VAL A 318 2.76 -24.63 -9.07
CA VAL A 318 1.56 -25.08 -9.80
C VAL A 318 1.69 -24.77 -11.30
N GLN A 319 2.16 -23.58 -11.66
CA GLN A 319 2.36 -23.19 -13.07
C GLN A 319 3.39 -24.08 -13.80
N LYS A 320 4.49 -24.44 -13.13
CA LYS A 320 5.49 -25.37 -13.70
C LYS A 320 4.91 -26.76 -13.97
N VAL A 321 4.11 -27.27 -13.03
CA VAL A 321 3.43 -28.57 -13.18
C VAL A 321 2.41 -28.53 -14.33
N GLU A 322 1.64 -27.44 -14.47
CA GLU A 322 0.73 -27.27 -15.61
C GLU A 322 1.44 -27.24 -16.97
N GLU A 323 2.59 -26.58 -17.07
CA GLU A 323 3.39 -26.57 -18.30
C GLU A 323 3.99 -27.94 -18.63
N GLU A 324 4.44 -28.70 -17.63
CA GLU A 324 4.92 -30.07 -17.80
C GLU A 324 3.80 -31.02 -18.27
N ILE A 325 2.59 -30.88 -17.70
CA ILE A 325 1.40 -31.62 -18.13
C ILE A 325 1.00 -31.23 -19.56
N LYS A 326 1.05 -29.95 -19.94
CA LYS A 326 0.78 -29.54 -21.33
C LYS A 326 1.80 -30.11 -22.31
N LYS A 327 3.08 -30.13 -21.96
CA LYS A 327 4.15 -30.70 -22.80
C LYS A 327 4.04 -32.21 -22.96
N SER A 328 3.51 -32.94 -21.98
CA SER A 328 3.26 -34.38 -22.12
C SER A 328 2.03 -34.69 -22.98
N ILE A 329 1.01 -33.84 -22.95
CA ILE A 329 -0.21 -33.98 -23.78
C ILE A 329 0.05 -33.66 -25.26
N GLN A 330 1.05 -32.83 -25.59
CA GLN A 330 1.29 -32.31 -26.95
C GLN A 330 2.12 -33.22 -27.88
N GLN A 331 2.23 -34.53 -27.61
CA GLN A 331 3.19 -35.40 -28.31
C GLN A 331 2.63 -36.17 -29.51
N ALA A 332 1.30 -36.27 -29.67
CA ALA A 332 0.67 -36.88 -30.85
C ALA A 332 -0.36 -35.93 -31.48
N LYS A 333 -0.08 -35.43 -32.69
CA LYS A 333 -1.04 -34.65 -33.48
C LYS A 333 -1.72 -35.56 -34.49
N ILE A 334 -2.98 -35.89 -34.24
CA ILE A 334 -3.79 -36.72 -35.13
C ILE A 334 -4.59 -35.82 -36.06
N LYS A 335 -4.26 -35.83 -37.36
CA LYS A 335 -5.09 -35.21 -38.39
C LYS A 335 -6.02 -36.27 -38.96
N ILE A 336 -7.30 -35.95 -39.01
CA ILE A 336 -8.29 -36.75 -39.73
C ILE A 336 -9.08 -35.86 -40.67
N SER A 337 -9.32 -36.30 -41.90
CA SER A 337 -10.23 -35.64 -42.84
C SER A 337 -11.21 -36.65 -43.42
N VAL A 338 -12.34 -36.13 -43.87
CA VAL A 338 -13.38 -36.90 -44.55
C VAL A 338 -13.54 -36.33 -45.96
N SER A 339 -13.68 -37.22 -46.94
CA SER A 339 -13.82 -36.89 -48.36
C SER A 339 -15.00 -35.96 -48.67
N LYS A 340 -16.11 -36.11 -47.94
CA LYS A 340 -17.29 -35.24 -48.00
C LYS A 340 -17.87 -35.04 -46.60
N ASP A 341 -18.21 -33.82 -46.25
CA ASP A 341 -18.93 -33.50 -45.00
C ASP A 341 -20.45 -33.75 -45.13
N ARG A 342 -20.97 -33.85 -46.35
CA ARG A 342 -22.36 -34.20 -46.67
C ARG A 342 -22.43 -35.27 -47.76
N ILE A 343 -23.20 -36.32 -47.52
CA ILE A 343 -23.44 -37.43 -48.45
C ILE A 343 -24.93 -37.69 -48.61
N THR A 344 -25.29 -38.26 -49.75
CA THR A 344 -26.66 -38.65 -50.12
C THR A 344 -26.80 -40.17 -50.14
N LYS A 345 -28.03 -40.68 -50.32
CA LYS A 345 -28.27 -42.12 -50.49
C LYS A 345 -27.69 -42.69 -51.80
N GLU A 346 -27.31 -41.83 -52.75
CA GLU A 346 -26.68 -42.23 -54.02
C GLU A 346 -25.17 -42.46 -53.87
N ASP A 347 -24.54 -41.82 -52.87
CA ASP A 347 -23.15 -42.07 -52.52
C ASP A 347 -23.00 -43.49 -51.98
N LYS A 348 -22.26 -44.35 -52.70
CA LYS A 348 -22.06 -45.75 -52.33
C LYS A 348 -21.00 -45.94 -51.24
N ASN A 349 -20.18 -44.91 -51.00
CA ASN A 349 -19.12 -44.95 -50.02
C ASN A 349 -18.72 -43.55 -49.54
N ILE A 350 -17.94 -43.52 -48.46
CA ILE A 350 -17.25 -42.33 -47.95
C ILE A 350 -15.84 -42.73 -47.54
N SER A 351 -14.86 -41.88 -47.84
CA SER A 351 -13.47 -42.09 -47.48
C SER A 351 -13.01 -41.17 -46.35
N PHE A 352 -12.17 -41.69 -45.46
CA PHE A 352 -11.54 -40.99 -44.34
C PHE A 352 -10.02 -41.10 -44.46
N ASP A 353 -9.33 -39.95 -44.47
CA ASP A 353 -7.87 -39.91 -44.45
C ASP A 353 -7.39 -39.65 -43.02
N ILE A 354 -6.54 -40.53 -42.53
CA ILE A 354 -5.96 -40.46 -41.18
C ILE A 354 -4.46 -40.29 -41.34
N GLU A 355 -3.92 -39.25 -40.71
CA GLU A 355 -2.49 -38.97 -40.66
C GLU A 355 -2.10 -38.65 -39.22
N ILE A 356 -1.33 -39.56 -38.61
CA ILE A 356 -0.87 -39.44 -37.24
C ILE A 356 0.58 -38.96 -37.24
N SER A 357 0.79 -37.70 -36.87
CA SER A 357 2.12 -37.11 -36.74
C SER A 357 2.56 -37.14 -35.29
N THR A 358 3.49 -38.04 -34.95
CA THR A 358 3.98 -38.25 -33.58
C THR A 358 5.45 -38.64 -33.57
N ASN A 359 6.15 -38.30 -32.49
CA ASN A 359 7.51 -38.76 -32.23
C ASN A 359 7.54 -40.05 -31.36
N ILE A 360 6.36 -40.58 -31.02
CA ILE A 360 6.19 -41.76 -30.17
C ILE A 360 5.76 -42.95 -31.04
N HIS A 361 6.26 -44.14 -30.74
CA HIS A 361 5.79 -45.37 -31.36
C HIS A 361 4.34 -45.69 -30.93
N ILE A 362 3.43 -45.77 -31.90
CA ILE A 362 2.01 -46.11 -31.70
C ILE A 362 1.82 -47.59 -32.06
N GLU A 363 1.17 -48.35 -31.19
CA GLU A 363 0.85 -49.78 -31.42
C GLU A 363 -0.33 -49.92 -32.39
N GLY A 364 -1.28 -48.99 -32.32
CA GLY A 364 -2.37 -48.87 -33.26
C GLY A 364 -3.37 -47.79 -32.88
N TRP A 365 -4.38 -47.64 -33.71
CA TRP A 365 -5.47 -46.70 -33.52
C TRP A 365 -6.82 -47.33 -33.81
N GLN A 366 -7.85 -46.73 -33.21
CA GLN A 366 -9.25 -47.08 -33.42
C GLN A 366 -10.01 -45.83 -33.86
N MET A 367 -10.79 -45.94 -34.93
CA MET A 367 -11.78 -44.94 -35.31
C MET A 367 -13.18 -45.40 -34.92
N LEU A 368 -13.93 -44.54 -34.24
CA LEU A 368 -15.33 -44.76 -33.90
C LEU A 368 -16.21 -43.81 -34.70
N ILE A 369 -17.25 -44.34 -35.34
CA ILE A 369 -18.34 -43.55 -35.93
C ILE A 369 -19.56 -43.72 -35.05
N VAL A 370 -20.10 -42.62 -34.54
CA VAL A 370 -21.28 -42.60 -33.66
C VAL A 370 -22.41 -41.77 -34.24
N ASP A 371 -23.64 -42.20 -33.99
CA ASP A 371 -24.84 -41.43 -34.34
C ASP A 371 -25.11 -40.29 -33.34
N ASN A 372 -26.17 -39.53 -33.58
CA ASN A 372 -26.61 -38.44 -32.70
C ASN A 372 -27.07 -38.90 -31.29
N LYS A 373 -27.33 -40.20 -31.10
CA LYS A 373 -27.66 -40.81 -29.80
C LYS A 373 -26.42 -41.42 -29.12
N GLN A 374 -25.22 -41.12 -29.63
CA GLN A 374 -23.94 -41.68 -29.18
C GLN A 374 -23.82 -43.21 -29.31
N ARG A 375 -24.64 -43.83 -30.16
CA ARG A 375 -24.52 -45.26 -30.44
C ARG A 375 -23.42 -45.48 -31.47
N VAL A 376 -22.54 -46.43 -31.22
CA VAL A 376 -21.48 -46.80 -32.18
C VAL A 376 -22.11 -47.51 -33.36
N VAL A 377 -21.85 -46.99 -34.55
CA VAL A 377 -22.41 -47.47 -35.82
C VAL A 377 -21.37 -48.25 -36.61
N LYS A 378 -20.10 -47.86 -36.50
CA LYS A 378 -18.98 -48.56 -37.11
C LYS A 378 -17.69 -48.32 -36.31
N LYS A 379 -16.79 -49.31 -36.36
CA LYS A 379 -15.45 -49.26 -35.79
C LYS A 379 -14.42 -49.66 -36.85
N PHE A 380 -13.30 -48.96 -36.88
CA PHE A 380 -12.13 -49.32 -37.67
C PHE A 380 -10.90 -49.41 -36.78
N PHE A 381 -9.96 -50.27 -37.15
CA PHE A 381 -8.71 -50.48 -36.43
C PHE A 381 -7.57 -50.63 -37.42
N SER A 382 -6.42 -50.04 -37.11
CA SER A 382 -5.18 -50.26 -37.87
C SER A 382 -3.96 -49.88 -37.03
N SER A 383 -2.79 -50.31 -37.50
CA SER A 383 -1.48 -49.90 -36.98
C SER A 383 -0.73 -48.93 -37.89
N ASN A 384 -1.26 -48.60 -39.07
CA ASN A 384 -0.59 -47.70 -40.01
C ASN A 384 -0.70 -46.23 -39.55
N GLN A 385 0.40 -45.48 -39.59
CA GLN A 385 0.40 -44.06 -39.20
C GLN A 385 -0.27 -43.14 -40.24
N LYS A 386 -0.38 -43.59 -41.49
CA LYS A 386 -1.08 -42.90 -42.57
C LYS A 386 -1.90 -43.90 -43.35
N GLU A 387 -3.22 -43.68 -43.40
CA GLU A 387 -4.15 -44.61 -44.03
C GLU A 387 -5.39 -43.88 -44.54
N GLN A 388 -5.92 -44.37 -45.66
CA GLN A 388 -7.22 -43.98 -46.17
C GLN A 388 -8.19 -45.16 -46.02
N ILE A 389 -9.27 -44.95 -45.26
CA ILE A 389 -10.33 -45.93 -45.09
C ILE A 389 -11.48 -45.57 -46.02
N THR A 390 -12.02 -46.54 -46.75
CA THR A 390 -13.28 -46.38 -47.49
C THR A 390 -14.37 -47.22 -46.86
N TRP A 391 -15.50 -46.60 -46.52
CA TRP A 391 -16.63 -47.26 -45.87
C TRP A 391 -17.87 -47.24 -46.75
N ASP A 392 -18.59 -48.37 -46.81
CA ASP A 392 -19.79 -48.61 -47.62
C ASP A 392 -21.10 -48.11 -46.99
N LEU A 393 -21.02 -47.29 -45.93
CA LEU A 393 -22.16 -46.68 -45.23
C LEU A 393 -23.12 -47.67 -44.57
N LYS A 394 -22.64 -48.90 -44.28
CA LYS A 394 -23.41 -49.92 -43.55
C LYS A 394 -22.94 -50.08 -42.11
N ASP A 395 -23.90 -50.19 -41.21
CA ASP A 395 -23.66 -50.49 -39.79
C ASP A 395 -23.07 -51.91 -39.58
N GLU A 396 -22.84 -52.30 -38.33
CA GLU A 396 -22.33 -53.64 -37.98
C GLU A 396 -23.30 -54.78 -38.33
N SER A 397 -24.59 -54.50 -38.53
CA SER A 397 -25.60 -55.48 -38.97
C SER A 397 -25.70 -55.62 -40.49
N GLY A 398 -24.92 -54.83 -41.25
CA GLY A 398 -24.95 -54.81 -42.71
C GLY A 398 -26.08 -53.96 -43.30
N LYS A 399 -26.75 -53.13 -42.49
CA LYS A 399 -27.82 -52.24 -42.94
C LYS A 399 -27.27 -50.83 -43.21
N TYR A 400 -27.76 -50.17 -44.25
CA TYR A 400 -27.42 -48.77 -44.51
C TYR A 400 -27.81 -47.86 -43.33
N ILE A 401 -26.92 -46.94 -42.99
CA ILE A 401 -27.15 -45.96 -41.94
C ILE A 401 -28.29 -44.99 -42.31
N PRO A 402 -29.13 -44.59 -41.34
CA PRO A 402 -30.20 -43.63 -41.58
C PRO A 402 -29.69 -42.20 -41.87
N GLN A 403 -30.61 -41.30 -42.23
CA GLN A 403 -30.29 -39.88 -42.31
C GLN A 403 -29.97 -39.31 -40.93
N GLY A 404 -29.00 -38.40 -40.87
CA GLY A 404 -28.60 -37.78 -39.61
C GLY A 404 -27.17 -37.29 -39.60
N LYS A 405 -26.80 -36.69 -38.46
CA LYS A 405 -25.43 -36.29 -38.15
C LYS A 405 -24.68 -37.46 -37.53
N TYR A 406 -23.49 -37.72 -38.05
CA TYR A 406 -22.58 -38.72 -37.52
C TYR A 406 -21.29 -38.05 -37.09
N ASN A 407 -20.82 -38.38 -35.89
CA ASN A 407 -19.55 -37.89 -35.37
C ASN A 407 -18.52 -39.01 -35.45
N PHE A 408 -17.27 -38.65 -35.65
CA PHE A 408 -16.17 -39.60 -35.66
C PHE A 408 -14.92 -39.01 -35.02
N MET A 409 -14.13 -39.89 -34.43
CA MET A 409 -12.88 -39.56 -33.74
C MET A 409 -11.94 -40.76 -33.82
N VAL A 410 -10.63 -40.49 -33.86
CA VAL A 410 -9.57 -41.49 -33.81
C VAL A 410 -8.88 -41.44 -32.45
N THR A 411 -8.75 -42.59 -31.81
CA THR A 411 -7.99 -42.77 -30.57
C THR A 411 -6.78 -43.67 -30.85
N CYS A 412 -5.58 -43.17 -30.60
CA CYS A 412 -4.32 -43.90 -30.71
C CYS A 412 -3.89 -44.45 -29.36
N LEU A 413 -3.21 -45.60 -29.35
CA LEU A 413 -2.60 -46.20 -28.16
C LEU A 413 -1.09 -46.35 -28.37
N ASP A 414 -0.30 -45.88 -27.40
CA ASP A 414 1.14 -46.15 -27.38
C ASP A 414 1.47 -47.44 -26.59
N LYS A 415 2.75 -47.85 -26.67
CA LYS A 415 3.27 -49.04 -25.98
C LYS A 415 3.12 -49.00 -24.45
N LYS A 416 2.97 -47.82 -23.86
CA LYS A 416 2.78 -47.63 -22.40
C LYS A 416 1.31 -47.60 -22.01
N GLY A 417 0.39 -47.73 -22.97
CA GLY A 417 -1.05 -47.69 -22.76
C GLY A 417 -1.64 -46.28 -22.69
N ASN A 418 -0.88 -45.24 -23.04
CA ASN A 418 -1.44 -43.88 -23.10
C ASN A 418 -2.33 -43.74 -24.34
N LYS A 419 -3.41 -42.98 -24.19
CA LYS A 419 -4.38 -42.71 -25.25
C LYS A 419 -4.24 -41.28 -25.76
N TYR A 420 -4.34 -41.11 -27.08
CA TYR A 420 -4.32 -39.81 -27.75
C TYR A 420 -5.52 -39.73 -28.68
N ASP A 421 -6.37 -38.73 -28.47
CA ASP A 421 -7.61 -38.55 -29.22
C ASP A 421 -7.47 -37.44 -30.28
N SER A 422 -8.08 -37.63 -31.45
CA SER A 422 -8.23 -36.57 -32.44
C SER A 422 -9.32 -35.58 -32.03
N GLU A 423 -9.39 -34.45 -32.73
CA GLU A 423 -10.62 -33.64 -32.71
C GLU A 423 -11.81 -34.47 -33.21
N ILE A 424 -13.00 -34.20 -32.66
CA ILE A 424 -14.25 -34.79 -33.13
C ILE A 424 -14.66 -34.08 -34.42
N LYS A 425 -14.80 -34.83 -35.51
CA LYS A 425 -15.34 -34.34 -36.77
C LYS A 425 -16.70 -34.96 -37.04
N SER A 426 -17.43 -34.39 -38.00
CA SER A 426 -18.76 -34.87 -38.34
C SER A 426 -19.02 -34.83 -39.83
N PHE A 427 -19.86 -35.76 -40.29
CA PHE A 427 -20.48 -35.71 -41.61
C PHE A 427 -21.99 -35.91 -41.49
N PHE A 428 -22.73 -35.54 -42.53
CA PHE A 428 -24.19 -35.60 -42.58
C PHE A 428 -24.67 -36.50 -43.71
N VAL A 429 -25.64 -37.35 -43.41
CA VAL A 429 -26.41 -38.09 -44.41
C VAL A 429 -27.70 -37.33 -44.68
N VAL A 430 -27.84 -36.76 -45.88
CA VAL A 430 -28.97 -35.91 -46.29
C VAL A 430 -29.74 -36.52 -47.47
N GLU A 431 -30.97 -36.06 -47.70
CA GLU A 431 -31.81 -36.56 -48.80
C GLU A 431 -31.38 -36.03 -50.16
N LYS A 432 -31.07 -34.73 -50.24
CA LYS A 432 -30.54 -34.06 -51.42
C LYS A 432 -29.51 -33.03 -50.98
N LEU A 433 -28.48 -32.83 -51.79
CA LEU A 433 -27.59 -31.68 -51.65
C LEU A 433 -28.37 -30.45 -52.10
N GLN A 434 -28.55 -29.47 -51.21
CA GLN A 434 -29.00 -28.15 -51.62
C GLN A 434 -27.81 -27.45 -52.26
N GLU A 435 -27.90 -27.10 -53.54
CA GLU A 435 -26.92 -26.21 -54.18
C GLU A 435 -27.08 -24.82 -53.57
N GLU A 436 -26.12 -24.37 -52.77
CA GLU A 436 -26.02 -22.94 -52.41
C GLU A 436 -25.54 -22.16 -53.64
N GLN A 437 -26.43 -21.86 -54.59
CA GLN A 437 -26.20 -20.79 -55.54
C GLN A 437 -26.43 -19.44 -54.84
N LYS A 438 -25.40 -18.91 -54.19
CA LYS A 438 -25.36 -17.48 -53.84
C LYS A 438 -24.73 -16.76 -55.03
N GLU A 439 -25.53 -16.42 -56.04
CA GLU A 439 -25.12 -15.42 -57.05
C GLU A 439 -24.84 -14.11 -56.31
N ARG A 440 -23.55 -13.85 -56.07
CA ARG A 440 -23.08 -12.61 -55.45
C ARG A 440 -23.20 -11.51 -56.51
N LYS A 441 -24.20 -10.65 -56.36
CA LYS A 441 -24.38 -9.47 -57.19
C LYS A 441 -23.22 -8.50 -56.96
N THR A 442 -22.70 -7.95 -58.05
CA THR A 442 -21.70 -6.88 -58.03
C THR A 442 -22.37 -5.55 -58.37
N ILE A 443 -21.87 -4.48 -57.75
CA ILE A 443 -22.22 -3.08 -58.00
C ILE A 443 -20.96 -2.32 -58.40
N ILE A 444 -21.11 -1.24 -59.17
CA ILE A 444 -19.97 -0.40 -59.57
C ILE A 444 -19.81 0.72 -58.55
N CYS A 445 -18.59 0.87 -58.00
CA CYS A 445 -18.28 1.94 -57.07
C CYS A 445 -18.44 3.32 -57.75
N PRO A 446 -19.27 4.23 -57.22
CA PRO A 446 -19.52 5.53 -57.84
C PRO A 446 -18.30 6.47 -57.79
N SER A 447 -17.35 6.26 -56.87
CA SER A 447 -16.16 7.11 -56.72
C SER A 447 -14.99 6.71 -57.62
N CYS A 448 -14.81 5.42 -57.92
CA CYS A 448 -13.65 4.95 -58.70
C CYS A 448 -13.96 3.96 -59.83
N GLY A 449 -15.22 3.55 -60.01
CA GLY A 449 -15.64 2.70 -61.12
C GLY A 449 -15.27 1.22 -61.01
N SER A 450 -14.73 0.76 -59.87
CA SER A 450 -14.43 -0.66 -59.67
C SER A 450 -15.69 -1.47 -59.37
N GLU A 451 -15.77 -2.70 -59.89
CA GLU A 451 -16.79 -3.67 -59.50
C GLU A 451 -16.52 -4.15 -58.07
N VAL A 452 -17.53 -4.03 -57.21
CA VAL A 452 -17.48 -4.43 -55.80
C VAL A 452 -18.70 -5.29 -55.50
N MET A 453 -18.57 -6.22 -54.56
CA MET A 453 -19.70 -7.04 -54.12
C MET A 453 -20.76 -6.16 -53.43
N GLU A 454 -22.05 -6.38 -53.72
CA GLU A 454 -23.18 -5.60 -53.16
C GLU A 454 -23.21 -5.61 -51.62
N GLU A 455 -22.62 -6.65 -51.01
CA GLU A 455 -22.53 -6.86 -49.56
C GLU A 455 -21.51 -5.93 -48.84
N GLU A 456 -20.61 -5.28 -49.59
CA GLU A 456 -19.56 -4.41 -49.03
C GLU A 456 -20.11 -3.01 -48.69
N ARG A 457 -19.71 -2.45 -47.55
CA ARG A 457 -20.08 -1.06 -47.18
C ARG A 457 -19.14 -0.01 -47.79
N PHE A 458 -17.89 -0.39 -48.03
CA PHE A 458 -16.84 0.48 -48.53
C PHE A 458 -16.16 -0.16 -49.73
N CYS A 459 -15.75 0.65 -50.71
CA CYS A 459 -15.00 0.15 -51.84
C CYS A 459 -13.62 -0.34 -51.39
N PRO A 460 -13.21 -1.59 -51.66
CA PRO A 460 -11.89 -2.10 -51.26
C PRO A 460 -10.73 -1.41 -51.99
N VAL A 461 -10.99 -0.74 -53.12
CA VAL A 461 -9.99 -0.02 -53.91
C VAL A 461 -9.78 1.39 -53.38
N CYS A 462 -10.84 2.21 -53.29
CA CYS A 462 -10.73 3.62 -52.92
C CYS A 462 -11.16 3.95 -51.48
N ARG A 463 -11.69 2.97 -50.74
CA ARG A 463 -12.19 3.09 -49.35
C ARG A 463 -13.33 4.09 -49.14
N GLU A 464 -13.93 4.59 -50.22
CA GLU A 464 -15.14 5.43 -50.17
C GLU A 464 -16.39 4.57 -49.89
N PRO A 465 -17.43 5.12 -49.23
CA PRO A 465 -18.70 4.42 -49.01
C PRO A 465 -19.38 4.09 -50.35
N LEU A 466 -19.93 2.88 -50.48
CA LEU A 466 -20.63 2.44 -51.70
C LEU A 466 -22.07 2.95 -51.77
N TYR A 467 -22.63 3.33 -50.62
CA TYR A 467 -23.96 3.93 -50.47
C TYR A 467 -23.78 5.28 -49.77
N LYS A 468 -24.38 6.34 -50.32
CA LYS A 468 -24.36 7.69 -49.72
C LYS A 468 -25.29 7.80 -48.53
#